data_AF-A0A9X9F2V3-F1
#
_entry.id   AF-A0A9X9F2V3-F1
#
_cell.length_a   1.000
_cell.length_b   1.000
_cell.length_c   1.000
_cell.angle_alpha   90.00
_cell.angle_beta   90.00
_cell.angle_gamma   90.00
#
_symmetry.space_group_name_H-M   'P 1'
#
loop_
_entity.id
_entity.type
_entity.pdbx_description
1 polymer ?
#
loop_
_entity_poly.entity_id
_entity_poly.type
_entity_poly.pdbx_seq_one_letter_code
_entity_poly.pdbx_strand_id
1 'polypeptide(L)'
;TIFAFLFGVGFYIFMKNTEEKGYPMYKLFTRRLCILLVFGLLHFTFLWYGDILHAYAIAGFILLFFYKRSTKLIFIAGCSFLTVSYVLHVIVFLRASSSIPEVPNYYQYMFTGNTTNHTVNLFIHYSHQVKARLFFL
;
A
#
# COMPACT_ATOMS: atom_id res chain seq x y z
N THR A 1 7.87 -6.22 -3.98
CA THR A 1 7.03 -7.41 -4.27
C THR A 1 7.87 -8.67 -4.45
N ILE A 2 8.94 -8.67 -5.24
CA ILE A 2 9.80 -9.85 -5.41
C ILE A 2 10.45 -10.34 -4.10
N PHE A 3 10.92 -9.41 -3.27
CA PHE A 3 11.46 -9.74 -1.94
C PHE A 3 10.43 -10.40 -1.02
N ALA A 4 9.16 -10.00 -1.09
CA ALA A 4 8.09 -10.61 -0.27
C ALA A 4 7.77 -12.04 -0.73
N PHE A 5 7.79 -12.26 -2.05
CA PHE A 5 7.64 -13.60 -2.61
C PHE A 5 8.81 -14.52 -2.21
N LEU A 6 10.05 -14.05 -2.37
CA LEU A 6 11.25 -14.79 -1.97
C LEU A 6 11.28 -15.08 -0.47
N PHE A 7 10.82 -14.14 0.36
CA PHE A 7 10.66 -14.34 1.80
C PHE A 7 9.67 -15.48 2.10
N GLY A 8 8.51 -15.50 1.46
CA GLY A 8 7.50 -16.55 1.65
C GLY A 8 7.99 -17.94 1.20
N VAL A 9 8.66 -18.02 0.05
CA VAL A 9 9.27 -19.27 -0.44
C VAL A 9 10.38 -19.73 0.51
N GLY A 10 11.26 -18.82 0.93
CA GLY A 10 12.34 -19.10 1.88
C GLY A 10 11.81 -19.58 3.23
N PHE A 11 10.69 -19.01 3.71
CA PHE A 11 9.97 -19.52 4.87
C PHE A 11 9.54 -20.97 4.68
N TYR A 12 8.81 -21.29 3.60
CA TYR A 12 8.32 -22.65 3.36
C TYR A 12 9.46 -23.67 3.30
N ILE A 13 10.54 -23.36 2.58
CA ILE A 13 11.71 -24.23 2.46
C ILE A 13 12.40 -24.42 3.82
N PHE A 14 12.61 -23.33 4.56
CA PHE A 14 13.21 -23.40 5.90
C PHE A 14 12.39 -24.28 6.83
N MET A 15 11.07 -24.09 6.80
CA MET A 15 10.13 -24.81 7.62
C MET A 15 10.20 -26.32 7.30
N LYS A 16 9.98 -26.70 6.04
CA LYS A 16 10.05 -28.09 5.59
C LYS A 16 11.39 -28.76 5.97
N ASN A 17 12.51 -28.11 5.69
CA ASN A 17 13.84 -28.67 5.98
C ASN A 17 14.10 -28.87 7.48
N THR A 18 13.50 -28.04 8.33
CA THR A 18 13.67 -28.13 9.79
C THR A 18 12.78 -29.22 10.39
N GLU A 19 11.59 -29.41 9.80
CA GLU A 19 10.65 -30.49 10.13
C GLU A 19 11.24 -31.86 9.78
N GLU A 20 11.81 -32.01 8.58
CA GLU A 20 12.48 -33.26 8.14
C GLU A 20 13.66 -33.65 9.04
N LYS A 21 14.35 -32.67 9.64
CA LYS A 21 15.49 -32.88 10.54
C LYS A 21 15.10 -33.05 12.02
N GLY A 22 13.82 -32.96 12.36
CA GLY A 22 13.33 -33.10 13.74
C GLY A 22 13.74 -31.97 14.69
N TYR A 23 14.22 -30.84 14.18
CA TYR A 23 14.63 -29.70 15.01
C TYR A 23 13.42 -28.88 15.48
N PRO A 24 13.55 -28.10 16.57
CA PRO A 24 12.49 -27.22 17.06
C PRO A 24 12.30 -26.01 16.13
N MET A 25 11.59 -26.24 15.03
CA MET A 25 11.27 -25.31 13.94
C MET A 25 10.79 -23.94 14.43
N TYR A 26 9.77 -23.91 15.29
CA TYR A 26 9.20 -22.67 15.83
C TYR A 26 10.26 -21.84 16.54
N LYS A 27 11.02 -22.44 17.45
CA LYS A 27 12.06 -21.75 18.23
C LYS A 27 13.15 -21.17 17.32
N LEU A 28 13.58 -21.93 16.32
CA LEU A 28 14.62 -21.50 15.38
C LEU A 28 14.14 -20.35 14.48
N PHE A 29 12.92 -20.44 13.96
CA PHE A 29 12.36 -19.40 13.10
C PHE A 29 12.04 -18.12 13.88
N THR A 30 11.42 -18.24 15.06
CA THR A 30 11.16 -17.10 15.97
C THR A 30 12.45 -16.35 16.31
N ARG A 31 13.55 -17.06 16.61
CA ARG A 31 14.85 -16.40 16.87
C ARG A 31 15.32 -15.57 15.67
N ARG A 32 15.19 -16.10 14.44
CA ARG A 32 15.54 -15.38 13.21
C ARG A 32 14.68 -14.13 13.03
N LEU A 33 13.37 -14.24 13.28
CA LEU A 33 12.44 -13.11 13.20
C LEU A 33 12.71 -12.05 14.26
N CYS A 34 13.04 -12.43 15.50
CA CYS A 34 13.40 -11.48 16.55
C CYS A 34 14.66 -10.68 16.18
N ILE A 35 15.68 -11.35 15.65
CA ILE A 35 16.89 -10.67 15.16
C ILE A 35 16.53 -9.70 14.04
N LEU A 36 15.74 -10.15 13.05
CA LEU A 36 15.29 -9.30 11.94
C LEU A 36 14.47 -8.09 12.42
N LEU A 37 13.62 -8.28 13.43
CA LEU A 37 12.81 -7.22 14.02
C LEU A 37 13.67 -6.19 14.74
N VAL A 38 14.64 -6.63 15.55
CA VAL A 38 15.56 -5.73 16.26
C VAL A 38 16.39 -4.92 15.27
N PHE A 39 16.95 -5.56 14.25
CA PHE A 39 17.68 -4.85 13.20
C PHE A 39 16.78 -3.91 12.41
N GLY A 40 15.56 -4.34 12.07
CA GLY A 40 14.58 -3.49 11.39
C GLY A 40 14.18 -2.27 12.21
N LEU A 41 13.96 -2.42 13.52
CA LEU A 41 13.66 -1.33 14.44
C LEU A 41 14.82 -0.34 14.56
N LEU A 42 16.03 -0.84 14.77
CA LEU A 42 17.23 0.01 14.83
C LEU A 42 17.46 0.73 13.50
N HIS A 43 17.32 0.06 12.38
CA HIS A 43 17.48 0.68 11.07
C HIS A 43 16.42 1.76 10.82
N PHE A 44 15.17 1.45 11.15
CA PHE A 44 14.05 2.37 11.02
C PHE A 44 14.24 3.64 11.86
N THR A 45 14.79 3.53 13.07
CA THR A 45 15.02 4.69 13.96
C THR A 45 16.28 5.49 13.64
N PHE A 46 17.37 4.83 13.20
CA PHE A 46 18.68 5.47 13.08
C PHE A 46 19.10 5.83 11.65
N LEU A 47 18.58 5.15 10.63
CA LEU A 47 19.07 5.27 9.25
C LEU A 47 18.02 5.86 8.31
N TRP A 48 16.84 5.25 8.23
CA TRP A 48 15.80 5.68 7.29
C TRP A 48 14.43 5.03 7.56
N TYR A 49 13.35 5.79 7.34
CA TYR A 49 11.95 5.36 7.55
C TYR A 49 11.47 4.31 6.52
N GLY A 50 12.25 4.03 5.46
CA GLY A 50 11.88 3.14 4.34
C GLY A 50 12.28 1.67 4.49
N ASP A 51 12.66 1.24 5.69
CA ASP A 51 13.17 -0.12 5.92
C ASP A 51 12.12 -1.22 5.70
N ILE A 52 12.50 -2.33 5.07
CA ILE A 52 11.58 -3.45 4.78
C ILE A 52 11.74 -4.64 5.74
N LEU A 53 12.79 -4.66 6.56
CA LEU A 53 13.09 -5.77 7.47
C LEU A 53 12.05 -5.86 8.58
N HIS A 54 11.63 -4.72 9.15
CA HIS A 54 10.60 -4.71 10.19
C HIS A 54 9.27 -5.31 9.69
N ALA A 55 8.85 -4.95 8.47
CA ALA A 55 7.66 -5.48 7.81
C ALA A 55 7.78 -7.00 7.57
N TYR A 56 8.96 -7.48 7.16
CA TYR A 56 9.20 -8.93 7.00
C TYR A 56 9.22 -9.70 8.30
N ALA A 57 9.73 -9.12 9.38
CA ALA A 57 9.69 -9.76 10.68
C ALA A 57 8.24 -9.97 11.14
N ILE A 58 7.40 -8.93 11.03
CA ILE A 58 5.96 -9.00 11.37
C ILE A 58 5.25 -10.02 10.47
N ALA A 59 5.47 -9.96 9.16
CA ALA A 59 4.89 -10.93 8.22
C ALA A 59 5.30 -12.37 8.57
N GLY A 60 6.56 -12.59 8.94
CA GLY A 60 7.05 -13.91 9.37
C GLY A 60 6.36 -14.44 10.62
N PHE A 61 6.05 -13.60 11.60
CA PHE A 61 5.30 -14.01 12.78
C PHE A 61 3.86 -14.41 12.42
N ILE A 62 3.22 -13.67 11.52
CA ILE A 62 1.90 -14.00 10.99
C ILE A 62 1.95 -15.36 10.26
N LEU A 63 2.92 -15.57 9.37
CA LEU A 63 3.08 -16.83 8.64
C LEU A 63 3.29 -18.02 9.59
N LEU A 64 4.10 -17.84 10.64
CA LEU A 64 4.36 -18.88 11.64
C LEU A 64 3.08 -19.33 12.36
N PHE A 65 2.16 -18.40 12.63
CA PHE A 65 0.86 -18.67 13.24
C PHE A 65 -0.06 -19.51 12.32
N PHE A 66 0.04 -19.30 11.01
CA PHE A 66 -0.77 -20.01 10.00
C PHE A 66 -0.15 -21.32 9.49
N TYR A 67 1.14 -21.59 9.73
CA TYR A 67 1.87 -22.72 9.11
C TYR A 67 1.20 -24.10 9.27
N LYS A 68 0.72 -24.44 10.48
CA LYS A 68 0.05 -25.73 10.75
C LYS A 68 -1.48 -25.64 10.77
N ARG A 69 -2.05 -24.53 10.28
CA ARG A 69 -3.50 -24.36 10.21
C ARG A 69 -4.04 -25.02 8.94
N SER A 70 -5.31 -25.41 8.98
CA SER A 70 -5.95 -26.03 7.82
C SER A 70 -6.01 -25.07 6.64
N THR A 71 -5.86 -25.59 5.42
CA THR A 71 -5.93 -24.80 4.18
C THR A 71 -7.23 -23.99 4.10
N LYS A 72 -8.34 -24.55 4.60
CA LYS A 72 -9.63 -23.85 4.69
C LYS A 72 -9.56 -22.58 5.55
N LEU A 73 -8.91 -22.65 6.73
CA LEU A 73 -8.75 -21.48 7.60
C LEU A 73 -7.86 -20.42 6.95
N ILE A 74 -6.77 -20.82 6.29
CA ILE A 74 -5.88 -19.88 5.59
C ILE A 74 -6.64 -19.18 4.46
N PHE A 75 -7.42 -19.94 3.68
CA PHE A 75 -8.23 -19.38 2.60
C PHE A 75 -9.29 -18.41 3.11
N ILE A 76 -10.05 -18.79 4.15
CA ILE A 76 -11.06 -17.92 4.77
C ILE A 76 -10.41 -16.67 5.36
N ALA A 77 -9.27 -16.80 6.06
CA ALA A 77 -8.55 -15.66 6.61
C ALA A 77 -8.06 -14.71 5.51
N GLY A 78 -7.52 -15.25 4.41
CA GLY A 78 -7.10 -14.46 3.25
C GLY A 78 -8.28 -13.72 2.59
N CYS A 79 -9.37 -14.42 2.30
CA CYS A 79 -10.59 -13.80 1.76
C CYS A 79 -11.15 -12.74 2.71
N SER A 80 -11.25 -13.04 4.01
CA SER A 80 -11.72 -12.10 5.02
C SER A 80 -10.85 -10.84 5.06
N PHE A 81 -9.52 -10.99 5.04
CA PHE A 81 -8.58 -9.88 5.02
C PHE A 81 -8.76 -8.99 3.78
N LEU A 82 -8.90 -9.59 2.59
CA LEU A 82 -9.12 -8.84 1.34
C LEU A 82 -10.46 -8.10 1.35
N THR A 83 -11.53 -8.76 1.80
CA THR A 83 -12.86 -8.14 1.91
C THR A 83 -12.84 -6.96 2.87
N VAL A 84 -12.24 -7.12 4.06
CA VAL A 84 -12.13 -6.03 5.04
C VAL A 84 -11.30 -4.88 4.49
N SER A 85 -10.17 -5.17 3.85
CA SER A 85 -9.32 -4.15 3.22
C SER A 85 -10.08 -3.36 2.15
N TYR A 86 -10.84 -4.04 1.29
CA TYR A 86 -11.65 -3.41 0.26
C TYR A 86 -12.74 -2.52 0.85
N VAL A 87 -13.49 -3.04 1.83
CA VAL A 87 -14.56 -2.30 2.51
C VAL A 87 -14.02 -1.05 3.20
N LEU A 88 -12.88 -1.14 3.90
CA LEU A 88 -12.22 0.03 4.50
C LEU A 88 -11.86 1.08 3.45
N HIS A 89 -11.32 0.66 2.31
CA HIS A 89 -10.95 1.57 1.24
C HIS A 89 -12.17 2.29 0.65
N VAL A 90 -13.28 1.59 0.47
CA VAL A 90 -14.56 2.16 0.05
C VAL A 90 -15.09 3.16 1.08
N ILE A 91 -15.07 2.81 2.37
CA ILE A 91 -15.51 3.71 3.44
C ILE A 91 -14.67 5.00 3.44
N VAL A 92 -13.34 4.88 3.39
CA VAL A 92 -12.44 6.04 3.36
C VAL A 92 -12.69 6.89 2.12
N PHE A 93 -12.87 6.28 0.95
CA PHE A 93 -13.18 6.99 -0.28
C PHE A 93 -14.51 7.76 -0.21
N LEU A 94 -15.56 7.14 0.33
CA LEU A 94 -16.87 7.78 0.51
C LEU A 94 -16.79 8.94 1.49
N ARG A 95 -16.07 8.78 2.61
CA ARG A 95 -15.84 9.86 3.59
C ARG A 95 -15.01 10.99 3.00
N ALA A 96 -13.99 10.68 2.22
CA ALA A 96 -13.18 11.68 1.54
C ALA A 96 -14.04 12.46 0.52
N SER A 97 -14.84 11.76 -0.27
CA SER A 97 -15.73 12.34 -1.29
C SER A 97 -16.78 13.27 -0.67
N SER A 98 -17.38 12.88 0.46
CA SER A 98 -18.34 13.73 1.18
C SER A 98 -17.72 14.94 1.88
N SER A 99 -16.39 14.95 2.03
CA SER A 99 -15.63 16.03 2.68
C SER A 99 -15.05 17.03 1.68
N ILE A 100 -15.20 16.77 0.38
CA ILE A 100 -14.83 17.73 -0.66
C ILE A 100 -15.82 18.90 -0.56
N PRO A 101 -15.36 20.13 -0.26
CA PRO A 101 -16.23 21.31 -0.28
C PRO A 101 -16.94 21.41 -1.63
N GLU A 102 -18.15 21.97 -1.65
CA GLU A 102 -18.81 22.31 -2.92
C GLU A 102 -17.79 23.00 -3.83
N VAL A 103 -17.64 22.44 -5.03
CA VAL A 103 -16.67 22.91 -6.02
C VAL A 103 -16.87 24.42 -6.16
N PRO A 104 -15.87 25.26 -5.83
CA PRO A 104 -16.04 26.71 -5.89
C PRO A 104 -16.62 27.13 -7.23
N ASN A 105 -17.61 28.01 -7.23
CA ASN A 105 -18.35 28.43 -8.45
C ASN A 105 -17.42 28.81 -9.62
N TYR A 106 -16.21 29.29 -9.32
CA TYR A 106 -15.11 29.48 -10.27
C TYR A 106 -14.90 28.31 -11.25
N TYR A 107 -14.88 27.05 -10.77
CA TYR A 107 -14.70 25.89 -11.65
C TYR A 107 -15.95 25.61 -12.50
N GLN A 108 -17.16 25.89 -12.00
CA GLN A 108 -18.36 25.82 -12.85
C GLN A 108 -18.27 26.80 -14.02
N TYR A 109 -17.77 28.02 -13.80
CA TYR A 109 -17.55 28.99 -14.88
C TYR A 109 -16.45 28.54 -15.87
N MET A 110 -15.45 27.77 -15.40
CA MET A 110 -14.40 27.21 -16.26
C MET A 110 -14.93 26.15 -17.25
N PHE A 111 -15.94 25.35 -16.87
CA PHE A 111 -16.50 24.28 -17.70
C PHE A 111 -17.79 24.66 -18.45
N THR A 112 -18.55 25.66 -17.99
CA THR A 112 -19.82 26.07 -18.63
C THR A 112 -19.65 27.14 -19.71
N GLY A 113 -18.47 27.75 -19.85
CA GLY A 113 -18.20 28.74 -20.89
C GLY A 113 -19.06 30.01 -20.81
N ASN A 114 -19.72 30.26 -19.67
CA ASN A 114 -20.54 31.44 -19.48
C ASN A 114 -19.65 32.70 -19.45
N THR A 115 -19.76 33.53 -20.49
CA THR A 115 -18.87 34.67 -20.80
C THR A 115 -19.22 35.96 -20.07
N THR A 116 -20.18 35.93 -19.13
CA THR A 116 -20.77 37.14 -18.55
C THR A 116 -19.86 37.90 -17.58
N ASN A 117 -18.85 37.26 -16.97
CA ASN A 117 -17.87 37.92 -16.11
C ASN A 117 -16.48 37.90 -16.77
N HIS A 118 -15.98 39.08 -17.14
CA HIS A 118 -14.73 39.29 -17.90
C HIS A 118 -13.44 38.74 -17.26
N THR A 119 -13.47 38.20 -16.04
CA THR A 119 -12.27 37.96 -15.22
C THR A 119 -11.82 36.51 -15.10
N VAL A 120 -12.57 35.51 -15.59
CA VAL A 120 -12.35 34.10 -15.18
C VAL A 120 -12.11 33.13 -16.35
N ASN A 121 -12.11 33.58 -17.60
CA ASN A 121 -11.95 32.65 -18.73
C ASN A 121 -10.48 32.26 -18.97
N LEU A 122 -9.84 31.69 -17.94
CA LEU A 122 -8.48 31.17 -17.94
C LEU A 122 -8.30 30.09 -19.02
N PHE A 123 -9.35 29.39 -19.43
CA PHE A 123 -9.34 28.49 -20.60
C PHE A 123 -9.21 29.24 -21.93
N ILE A 124 -9.94 30.34 -22.13
CA ILE A 124 -9.76 31.22 -23.30
C ILE A 124 -8.36 31.85 -23.26
N HIS A 125 -7.89 32.30 -22.10
CA HIS A 125 -6.55 32.87 -21.95
C HIS A 125 -5.45 31.83 -22.27
N TYR A 126 -5.56 30.60 -21.77
CA TYR A 126 -4.60 29.53 -22.02
C TYR A 126 -4.64 29.05 -23.48
N SER A 127 -5.83 28.92 -24.07
CA SER A 127 -5.97 28.56 -25.49
C SER A 127 -5.42 29.65 -26.42
N HIS A 128 -5.55 30.93 -26.05
CA HIS A 128 -4.94 32.04 -26.77
C HIS A 128 -3.41 32.04 -26.64
N GLN A 129 -2.86 31.74 -25.46
CA GLN A 129 -1.42 31.58 -25.27
C GLN A 129 -0.84 30.39 -26.04
N VAL A 130 -1.56 29.26 -26.09
CA VAL A 130 -1.13 28.07 -26.85
C VAL A 130 -1.19 28.34 -28.35
N LYS A 131 -2.26 28.98 -28.86
CA LYS A 131 -2.33 29.43 -30.26
C LYS A 131 -1.22 30.41 -30.62
N ALA A 132 -0.92 31.37 -29.75
CA ALA A 132 0.18 32.31 -29.96
C ALA A 132 1.53 31.59 -30.02
N ARG A 133 1.81 30.63 -29.14
CA ARG A 133 3.05 29.83 -29.15
C ARG A 133 3.18 28.92 -30.38
N LEU A 134 2.07 28.36 -30.87
CA LEU A 134 2.04 27.55 -32.10
C LEU A 134 2.22 28.37 -33.38
N PHE A 135 1.91 29.67 -33.36
CA PHE A 135 2.11 30.56 -34.51
C PHE A 135 3.58 30.99 -34.68
N PHE A 136 4.39 30.88 -33.62
CA PHE A 136 5.84 31.15 -33.64
C PHE A 136 6.70 29.88 -33.84
N LEU A 137 6.07 28.73 -34.08
CA LEU A 137 6.68 27.46 -34.50
C LEU A 137 6.34 27.21 -35.97
#